data_AF-A0A965TAD3-F1
#
_entry.id   AF-A0A965TAD3-F1
#
_cell.length_a   1.000
_cell.length_b   1.000
_cell.length_c   1.000
_cell.angle_alpha   90.00
_cell.angle_beta   90.00
_cell.angle_gamma   90.00
#
_symmetry.space_group_name_H-M   'P 1'
#
loop_
_entity.id
_entity.type
_entity.pdbx_description
1 polymer ?
#
loop_
_entity_poly.entity_id
_entity_poly.type
_entity_poly.pdbx_seq_one_letter_code
_entity_poly.pdbx_strand_id
1 'polypeptide(L)' 'MFCNCIRIQAQEKNTLQLKGLKEKVEVLRDQWGVNHIYASNEHDLFFTQGYCAAKDRLFQFEVWRRQATGTVAE' A
#
# COMPACT_ATOMS: atom_id res chain seq x y z
N MET A 1 -17.60 -27.16 -13.80
CA MET A 1 -16.39 -27.15 -14.64
C MET A 1 -15.44 -26.14 -14.03
N PHE A 2 -14.29 -26.62 -13.56
CA PHE A 2 -13.37 -25.96 -12.64
C PHE A 2 -12.64 -24.77 -13.27
N CYS A 3 -12.47 -23.69 -12.50
CA CYS A 3 -11.31 -22.79 -12.56
C CYS A 3 -11.27 -22.03 -11.21
N ASN A 4 -10.86 -22.69 -10.14
CA ASN A 4 -9.48 -22.81 -9.63
C ASN A 4 -8.90 -21.47 -9.13
N CYS A 5 -8.69 -21.46 -7.81
CA CYS A 5 -7.91 -20.57 -6.96
C CYS A 5 -7.09 -19.45 -7.61
N ILE A 6 -7.32 -18.22 -7.17
CA ILE A 6 -6.22 -17.28 -6.91
C ILE A 6 -6.18 -17.06 -5.40
N ARG A 7 -5.19 -17.69 -4.78
CA ARG A 7 -4.82 -17.58 -3.37
C ARG A 7 -4.68 -16.11 -2.94
N ILE A 8 -5.27 -15.82 -1.79
CA ILE A 8 -4.71 -15.04 -0.67
C ILE A 8 -3.36 -14.37 -1.02
N GLN A 9 -3.34 -13.06 -1.20
CA GLN A 9 -2.12 -12.28 -1.04
C GLN A 9 -2.06 -11.88 0.43
N ALA A 10 -1.16 -12.55 1.15
CA ALA A 10 -0.84 -12.30 2.53
C ALA A 10 -0.53 -10.82 2.75
N GLN A 11 -1.01 -10.24 3.84
CA GLN A 11 -0.48 -8.99 4.37
C GLN A 11 1.00 -9.22 4.69
N GLU A 12 1.89 -8.96 3.73
CA GLU A 12 3.32 -8.94 3.99
C GLU A 12 3.57 -7.85 5.02
N LYS A 13 4.11 -8.24 6.19
CA LYS A 13 4.62 -7.30 7.20
C LYS A 13 5.82 -6.58 6.62
N ASN A 14 5.57 -5.56 5.81
CA ASN A 14 6.60 -4.75 5.19
C ASN A 14 6.99 -3.63 6.15
N THR A 15 8.16 -3.75 6.75
CA THR A 15 8.72 -2.71 7.62
C THR A 15 9.44 -1.70 6.74
N LEU A 16 8.83 -0.54 6.55
CA LEU A 16 9.38 0.54 5.74
C LEU A 16 10.01 1.60 6.65
N GLN A 17 11.28 1.91 6.41
CA GLN A 17 12.00 2.99 7.08
C GLN A 17 11.72 4.30 6.32
N LEU A 18 10.89 5.16 6.91
CA LEU A 18 10.54 6.46 6.33
C LEU A 18 11.35 7.56 7.02
N LYS A 19 12.20 8.26 6.26
CA LYS A 19 12.92 9.46 6.74
C LYS A 19 11.90 10.58 6.96
N GLY A 20 11.50 10.81 8.20
CA GLY A 20 10.51 11.83 8.58
C GLY A 20 9.58 11.43 9.73
N LEU A 21 9.49 10.13 10.04
CA LEU A 21 8.79 9.66 11.25
C LEU A 21 9.63 9.92 12.49
N LYS A 22 8.99 10.44 13.54
CA LYS A 22 9.62 10.60 14.86
C LYS A 22 9.47 9.34 15.69
N GLU A 23 8.34 8.66 15.56
CA GLU A 23 8.02 7.44 16.27
C GLU A 23 7.56 6.31 15.34
N LYS A 24 7.43 5.10 15.91
CA LYS A 24 6.94 3.93 15.19
C LYS A 24 5.45 4.12 14.86
N VAL A 25 5.10 3.90 13.60
CA VAL A 25 3.71 3.88 13.14
C VAL A 25 3.37 2.52 12.56
N GLU A 26 2.20 2.01 12.89
CA GLU A 26 1.69 0.73 12.38
C GLU A 26 0.51 1.00 11.45
N VAL A 27 0.56 0.42 10.24
CA VAL A 27 -0.50 0.53 9.24
C VAL A 27 -1.04 -0.86 8.95
N LEU A 28 -2.33 -1.04 9.16
CA LEU A 28 -3.06 -2.29 8.92
C LEU A 28 -4.06 -2.04 7.79
N ARG A 29 -4.11 -2.93 6.79
CA ARG A 29 -5.08 -2.82 5.70
C ARG A 29 -6.10 -3.94 5.81
N ASP A 30 -7.35 -3.55 6.01
CA ASP A 30 -8.46 -4.49 6.16
C ASP A 30 -8.90 -5.07 4.81
N GLN A 31 -9.72 -6.11 4.87
CA GLN A 31 -10.27 -6.82 3.70
C GLN A 31 -11.09 -5.93 2.75
N TRP A 32 -11.62 -4.79 3.22
CA TRP A 32 -12.31 -3.80 2.38
C TRP A 32 -11.36 -2.73 1.82
N GLY A 33 -10.05 -2.86 2.05
CA GLY A 33 -9.05 -1.92 1.57
C GLY A 33 -8.93 -0.63 2.38
N VAL A 34 -9.54 -0.57 3.57
CA VAL A 34 -9.42 0.55 4.50
C VAL A 34 -8.09 0.44 5.26
N ASN A 35 -7.34 1.54 5.31
CA ASN A 35 -6.07 1.62 6.04
C ASN A 35 -6.35 2.13 7.47
N HIS A 36 -6.05 1.31 8.47
CA HIS A 36 -6.04 1.66 9.89
C HIS A 36 -4.63 2.05 10.30
N ILE A 37 -4.43 3.30 10.69
CA ILE A 37 -3.12 3.88 11.04
C ILE A 37 -3.08 4.11 12.55
N TYR A 38 -2.12 3.48 13.22
CA TYR A 38 -1.86 3.63 14.64
C TYR A 38 -0.52 4.35 14.82
N ALA A 39 -0.57 5.56 15.38
CA ALA A 39 0.60 6.39 15.67
C ALA A 39 0.52 6.94 17.09
N SER A 40 1.68 7.10 17.74
CA SER A 40 1.77 7.76 19.06
C SER A 40 1.58 9.28 18.99
N ASN A 41 1.73 9.88 17.80
CA ASN A 41 1.76 11.32 17.60
C ASN A 41 0.91 11.72 16.38
N GLU A 42 0.20 12.86 16.50
CA GLU A 42 -0.64 13.40 15.44
C GLU A 42 0.17 13.73 14.17
N HIS A 43 1.39 14.27 14.33
CA HIS A 43 2.25 14.60 13.19
C HIS A 43 2.53 13.38 12.30
N ASP A 44 2.89 12.25 12.94
CA ASP A 44 3.24 11.03 12.23
C ASP A 44 1.99 10.32 11.68
N LEU A 45 0.84 10.50 12.33
CA LEU A 45 -0.46 10.07 11.80
C LEU A 45 -0.81 10.77 10.49
N PHE A 46 -0.75 12.11 10.47
CA PHE A 46 -1.03 12.89 9.25
C PHE A 46 -0.01 12.62 8.15
N PHE A 47 1.27 12.50 8.48
CA PHE A 47 2.32 12.16 7.53
C PHE A 47 2.08 10.78 6.89
N THR A 48 1.80 9.77 7.72
CA THR A 48 1.56 8.40 7.26
C THR A 48 0.27 8.31 6.44
N GLN A 49 -0.78 9.02 6.84
CA GLN A 49 -2.02 9.12 6.07
C GLN A 49 -1.78 9.67 4.66
N GLY A 50 -0.99 10.75 4.56
CA GLY A 50 -0.58 11.33 3.28
C GLY A 50 0.25 10.35 2.44
N TYR A 51 1.19 9.65 3.07
CA TYR A 51 2.01 8.63 2.42
C TYR A 51 1.17 7.48 1.86
N CYS A 52 0.23 6.93 2.64
CA CYS A 52 -0.69 5.88 2.21
C CYS A 52 -1.53 6.33 1.02
N ALA A 53 -2.13 7.52 1.09
CA ALA A 53 -2.92 8.08 0.00
C ALA A 53 -2.09 8.30 -1.28
N ALA A 54 -0.86 8.78 -1.15
CA ALA A 54 0.06 8.96 -2.27
C ALA A 54 0.45 7.62 -2.90
N LYS A 55 0.77 6.60 -2.10
CA LYS A 55 1.10 5.25 -2.57
C LYS A 55 -0.08 4.60 -3.30
N ASP A 56 -1.29 4.76 -2.79
CA ASP A 56 -2.52 4.27 -3.41
C ASP A 56 -2.79 4.91 -4.78
N ARG A 57 -2.42 6.18 -5.00
CA ARG A 57 -2.57 6.80 -6.33
C ARG A 57 -1.37 6.56 -7.24
N LEU A 58 -0.17 6.50 -6.67
CA LEU A 58 1.06 6.26 -7.43
C LEU A 58 1.06 4.86 -8.04
N PHE A 59 0.57 3.83 -7.34
CA PHE A 59 0.46 2.50 -7.94
C PHE A 59 -0.48 2.53 -9.14
N GLN A 60 -1.59 3.29 -9.11
CA GLN A 60 -2.50 3.38 -10.24
C GLN A 60 -1.77 3.96 -11.45
N PHE A 61 -1.03 5.04 -11.27
CA PHE A 61 -0.20 5.60 -12.34
C PHE A 61 0.90 4.65 -12.81
N GLU A 62 1.54 3.91 -11.90
CA GLU A 62 2.58 2.95 -12.27
C GLU A 62 2.01 1.77 -13.08
N VAL A 63 0.84 1.26 -12.69
CA VAL A 63 0.12 0.20 -13.44
C VAL A 63 -0.26 0.70 -14.82
N TRP A 64 -0.82 1.90 -14.93
CA TRP A 64 -1.16 2.52 -16.22
C TRP A 64 0.08 2.76 -17.08
N ARG A 65 1.20 3.20 -16.49
CA ARG A 65 2.48 3.35 -17.19
C ARG A 65 2.98 2.01 -17.73
N ARG A 66 2.90 0.93 -16.94
CA ARG A 66 3.30 -0.42 -17.36
C ARG A 66 2.41 -0.96 -18.49
N GLN A 67 1.10 -0.69 -18.45
CA GLN A 67 0.17 -1.03 -19.54
C GLN A 67 0.45 -0.22 -20.82
N ALA A 68 0.72 1.08 -20.70
CA ALA A 68 1.00 1.97 -21.84
C ALA A 68 2.37 1.70 -22.50
N THR A 69 3.35 1.17 -21.77
CA THR A 69 4.70 0.88 -22.31
C THR A 69 4.78 -0.47 -23.04
N GLY A 70 3.70 -1.28 -23.04
CA GLY A 70 3.59 -2.46 -23.91
C GLY A 70 4.37 -3.71 -23.46
N THR A 71 4.94 -3.76 -22.26
CA THR A 71 5.62 -4.97 -21.72
C THR A 71 4.65 -5.95 -21.05
N VAL A 72 3.40 -6.03 -21.54
CA VAL A 72 2.37 -6.96 -21.05
C VAL A 72 2.20 -8.19 -21.94
N ALA A 73 2.99 -8.30 -23.01
CA ALA A 73 2.87 -9.36 -24.03
C ALA A 73 4.21 -10.04 -24.35
N GLU A 74 4.94 -10.44 -23.32
CA GLU A 74 5.86 -11.59 -23.42
C GLU A 74 5.41 -12.67 -22.44
#